data_AF-A0AAV0XJ97-F1
#
_entry.id   AF-A0AAV0XJ97-F1
#
_cell.length_a   1.000
_cell.length_b   1.000
_cell.length_c   1.000
_cell.angle_alpha   90.00
_cell.angle_beta   90.00
_cell.angle_gamma   90.00
#
_symmetry.space_group_name_H-M   'P 1'
#
loop_
_entity.id
_entity.type
_entity.pdbx_description
1 polymer ?
#
loop_
_entity_poly.entity_id
_entity_poly.type
_entity_poly.pdbx_seq_one_letter_code
_entity_poly.pdbx_strand_id
1 'polypeptide(L)'
;MPRSRVRVSKRQNWDSENMRKAVKEVIEKRMTFRNACIEFNVPKSTLERKIKQKNLDPSYDTGNKVALGPISKVFSTAEETELVSYIQLMEGRLFGLTLIDLRKIAYQLAIKNNKKNNFSQKKEIAGYDWYRCFMARHPEVSLRKP
;
A
#
# COMPACT_ATOMS: atom_id res chain seq x y z
N MET A 1 16.32 -11.15 -6.73
CA MET A 1 14.88 -10.95 -6.99
C MET A 1 14.11 -10.88 -5.67
N PRO A 2 13.18 -9.93 -5.48
CA PRO A 2 12.31 -9.89 -4.29
C PRO A 2 11.60 -11.24 -4.10
N ARG A 3 11.31 -11.64 -2.86
CA ARG A 3 10.50 -12.85 -2.62
C ARG A 3 9.07 -12.58 -3.11
N SER A 4 8.82 -12.88 -4.39
CA SER A 4 7.49 -12.82 -5.00
C SER A 4 6.68 -13.99 -4.47
N ARG A 5 5.85 -13.75 -3.45
CA ARG A 5 4.84 -14.71 -3.02
C ARG A 5 3.61 -14.51 -3.90
N VAL A 6 3.27 -15.53 -4.71
CA VAL A 6 2.01 -15.53 -5.45
C VAL A 6 0.85 -15.52 -4.44
N ARG A 7 -0.14 -14.65 -4.68
CA ARG A 7 -1.29 -14.52 -3.81
C ARG A 7 -2.16 -15.77 -3.89
N VAL A 8 -2.29 -16.49 -2.78
CA VAL A 8 -3.15 -17.68 -2.68
C VAL A 8 -4.61 -17.30 -2.34
N SER A 9 -4.82 -16.20 -1.62
CA SER A 9 -6.16 -15.84 -1.13
C SER A 9 -7.04 -15.17 -2.20
N LYS A 10 -8.29 -15.66 -2.33
CA LYS A 10 -9.35 -15.08 -3.17
C LYS A 10 -10.12 -13.93 -2.50
N ARG A 11 -9.67 -13.41 -1.35
CA ARG A 11 -10.35 -12.31 -0.65
C ARG A 11 -10.37 -11.06 -1.52
N GLN A 12 -11.42 -10.25 -1.44
CA GLN A 12 -11.59 -9.03 -2.24
C GLN A 12 -11.53 -9.23 -3.77
N ASN A 13 -11.79 -10.46 -4.23
CA ASN A 13 -11.92 -10.78 -5.64
C ASN A 13 -13.33 -10.43 -6.15
N TRP A 14 -13.66 -9.14 -6.12
CA TRP A 14 -14.88 -8.56 -6.69
C TRP A 14 -14.49 -7.26 -7.39
N ASP A 15 -15.28 -6.86 -8.39
CA ASP A 15 -15.02 -5.63 -9.12
C ASP A 15 -15.50 -4.39 -8.34
N SER A 16 -14.64 -3.36 -8.30
CA SER A 16 -14.89 -2.17 -7.49
C SER A 16 -16.07 -1.35 -8.02
N GLU A 17 -16.26 -1.32 -9.33
CA GLU A 17 -17.33 -0.57 -9.97
C GLU A 17 -18.67 -1.30 -9.81
N ASN A 18 -18.67 -2.62 -9.98
CA ASN A 18 -19.83 -3.47 -9.69
C ASN A 18 -20.28 -3.37 -8.24
N MET A 19 -19.34 -3.28 -7.28
CA MET A 19 -19.68 -3.07 -5.88
C MET A 19 -20.35 -1.70 -5.63
N ARG A 20 -19.88 -0.63 -6.30
CA ARG A 20 -20.50 0.70 -6.19
C ARG A 20 -21.93 0.68 -6.72
N LYS A 21 -22.14 0.08 -7.89
CA LYS A 21 -23.47 -0.07 -8.51
C LYS A 21 -24.41 -0.89 -7.63
N ALA A 22 -23.96 -2.05 -7.14
CA ALA A 22 -24.74 -2.90 -6.25
C ALA A 22 -25.18 -2.18 -4.97
N VAL A 23 -24.29 -1.41 -4.36
CA VAL A 23 -24.65 -0.61 -3.16
C VAL A 23 -25.67 0.47 -3.51
N LYS A 24 -25.49 1.20 -4.61
CA LYS A 24 -26.39 2.26 -5.05
C LYS A 24 -27.80 1.74 -5.26
N GLU A 25 -27.94 0.66 -6.04
CA GLU A 25 -29.25 0.09 -6.39
C GLU A 25 -30.00 -0.49 -5.18
N VAL A 26 -29.27 -1.04 -4.19
CA VAL A 26 -29.87 -1.54 -2.94
C VAL A 26 -30.31 -0.39 -2.03
N ILE A 27 -29.52 0.70 -1.94
CA ILE A 27 -29.88 1.89 -1.15
C ILE A 27 -31.10 2.60 -1.77
N GLU A 28 -31.14 2.71 -3.10
CA GLU A 28 -32.27 3.28 -3.85
C GLU A 28 -33.51 2.36 -3.85
N LYS A 29 -33.44 1.19 -3.19
CA LYS A 29 -34.50 0.18 -3.08
C LYS A 29 -35.02 -0.35 -4.42
N ARG A 30 -34.24 -0.23 -5.49
CA ARG A 30 -34.57 -0.74 -6.83
C ARG A 30 -34.40 -2.24 -6.94
N MET A 31 -33.52 -2.83 -6.13
CA MET A 31 -33.28 -4.26 -6.10
C MET A 31 -33.13 -4.81 -4.68
N THR A 32 -33.48 -6.09 -4.52
CA THR A 32 -33.22 -6.80 -3.28
C THR A 32 -31.74 -7.14 -3.14
N PHE A 33 -31.26 -7.28 -1.90
CA PHE A 33 -29.88 -7.68 -1.60
C PHE A 33 -29.43 -8.92 -2.39
N ARG A 34 -30.30 -9.91 -2.50
CA ARG A 34 -29.98 -11.18 -3.18
C ARG A 34 -29.81 -10.96 -4.68
N ASN A 35 -30.71 -10.20 -5.31
CA ASN A 35 -30.64 -9.91 -6.74
C ASN A 35 -29.39 -9.08 -7.06
N ALA A 36 -29.06 -8.08 -6.24
CA ALA A 36 -27.84 -7.29 -6.37
C ALA A 36 -26.56 -8.14 -6.37
N CYS A 37 -26.50 -9.15 -5.49
CA CYS A 37 -25.35 -10.05 -5.41
C CYS A 37 -25.18 -10.88 -6.68
N ILE A 38 -26.28 -11.34 -7.27
CA ILE A 38 -26.30 -12.17 -8.47
C ILE A 38 -25.94 -11.32 -9.69
N GLU A 39 -26.63 -10.20 -9.87
CA GLU A 39 -26.48 -9.31 -11.04
C GLU A 39 -25.06 -8.75 -11.15
N PHE A 40 -24.52 -8.24 -10.04
CA PHE A 40 -23.20 -7.59 -10.02
C PHE A 40 -22.05 -8.53 -9.63
N ASN A 41 -22.36 -9.82 -9.42
CA ASN A 41 -21.40 -10.85 -8.98
C ASN A 41 -20.57 -10.40 -7.75
N VAL A 42 -21.25 -9.88 -6.73
CA VAL A 42 -20.62 -9.36 -5.50
C VAL A 42 -20.94 -10.23 -4.28
N PRO A 43 -19.98 -10.48 -3.36
CA PRO A 43 -20.23 -11.30 -2.19
C PRO A 43 -21.19 -10.63 -1.20
N LYS A 44 -22.24 -11.36 -0.79
CA LYS A 44 -23.30 -10.89 0.13
C LYS A 44 -22.77 -10.22 1.41
N SER A 45 -21.86 -10.88 2.12
CA SER A 45 -21.31 -10.36 3.38
C SER A 45 -20.48 -9.09 3.18
N THR A 46 -19.86 -8.93 2.01
CA THR A 46 -19.11 -7.72 1.68
C THR A 46 -20.06 -6.58 1.33
N LEU A 47 -21.08 -6.86 0.51
CA LEU A 47 -22.10 -5.89 0.14
C LEU A 47 -22.81 -5.33 1.38
N GLU A 48 -23.23 -6.20 2.30
CA GLU A 48 -23.89 -5.79 3.55
C GLU A 48 -22.99 -4.89 4.41
N ARG A 49 -21.73 -5.28 4.61
CA ARG A 49 -20.76 -4.47 5.36
C ARG A 49 -20.55 -3.09 4.73
N LYS A 50 -20.46 -3.03 3.40
CA LYS A 50 -20.25 -1.80 2.65
C LYS A 50 -21.45 -0.87 2.72
N ILE A 51 -22.68 -1.40 2.68
CA ILE A 51 -23.91 -0.62 2.88
C ILE A 51 -23.95 -0.05 4.30
N LYS A 52 -23.64 -0.85 5.32
CA LYS A 52 -23.56 -0.35 6.70
C LYS A 52 -22.56 0.81 6.84
N GLN A 53 -21.38 0.69 6.23
CA GLN A 53 -20.39 1.77 6.21
C GLN A 53 -20.87 3.01 5.46
N LYS A 54 -21.54 2.84 4.32
CA LYS A 54 -22.09 3.95 3.53
C LYS A 54 -23.22 4.70 4.25
N ASN A 55 -24.00 3.99 5.06
CA ASN A 55 -25.06 4.59 5.89
C ASN A 55 -24.48 5.36 7.09
N LEU A 56 -23.33 4.93 7.62
CA LEU A 56 -22.62 5.64 8.70
C LEU A 56 -21.87 6.87 8.18
N ASP A 57 -21.26 6.75 7.01
CA ASP A 57 -20.50 7.81 6.36
C ASP A 57 -20.90 7.90 4.87
N PRO A 58 -21.70 8.92 4.49
CA PRO A 58 -22.09 9.14 3.10
C PRO A 58 -20.91 9.38 2.15
N SER A 59 -19.75 9.84 2.65
CA SER A 59 -18.53 10.03 1.85
C SER A 59 -17.77 8.72 1.61
N TYR A 60 -18.15 7.62 2.25
CA TYR A 60 -17.44 6.36 2.15
C TYR A 60 -17.43 5.80 0.71
N ASP A 61 -16.25 5.53 0.15
CA ASP A 61 -16.14 4.83 -1.13
C ASP A 61 -16.34 3.32 -0.95
N THR A 62 -17.46 2.83 -1.46
CA THR A 62 -17.85 1.42 -1.36
C THR A 62 -16.98 0.52 -2.24
N GLY A 63 -16.38 1.07 -3.31
CA GLY A 63 -15.43 0.39 -4.19
C GLY A 63 -14.05 0.18 -3.58
N ASN A 64 -13.72 0.86 -2.47
CA ASN A 64 -12.39 0.78 -1.88
C ASN A 64 -12.08 -0.62 -1.33
N LYS A 65 -10.97 -1.20 -1.80
CA LYS A 65 -10.42 -2.45 -1.27
C LYS A 65 -9.43 -2.13 -0.15
N VAL A 66 -9.71 -2.63 1.04
CA VAL A 66 -8.83 -2.46 2.21
C VAL A 66 -7.53 -3.24 1.98
N ALA A 67 -6.38 -2.62 2.25
CA ALA A 67 -5.10 -3.33 2.22
C ALA A 67 -5.16 -4.58 3.10
N LEU A 68 -4.77 -5.73 2.54
CA LEU A 68 -4.79 -7.00 3.24
C LEU A 68 -3.42 -7.28 3.86
N GLY A 69 -3.43 -7.64 5.15
CA GLY A 69 -2.23 -8.04 5.88
C GLY A 69 -1.61 -6.90 6.70
N PRO A 70 -0.69 -7.23 7.62
CA PRO A 70 -0.13 -6.28 8.58
C PRO A 70 1.00 -5.42 7.99
N ILE A 71 1.50 -5.76 6.80
CA ILE A 71 2.66 -5.10 6.19
C ILE A 71 2.17 -3.95 5.32
N SER A 72 2.28 -2.73 5.85
CA SER A 72 2.09 -1.50 5.07
C SER A 72 3.44 -0.95 4.59
N LYS A 73 3.40 -0.10 3.56
CA LYS A 73 4.55 0.73 3.21
C LYS A 73 4.89 1.62 4.42
N VAL A 74 6.18 1.71 4.76
CA VAL A 74 6.66 2.54 5.87
C VAL A 74 6.60 4.02 5.48
N PHE A 75 6.91 4.32 4.23
CA PHE A 75 6.89 5.67 3.67
C PHE A 75 5.73 5.87 2.70
N SER A 76 5.23 7.09 2.65
CA SER A 76 4.29 7.53 1.63
C SER A 76 5.02 7.68 0.28
N THR A 77 4.26 7.79 -0.82
CA THR A 77 4.87 8.04 -2.14
C THR A 77 5.62 9.37 -2.18
N ALA A 78 5.14 10.39 -1.47
CA ALA A 78 5.80 11.69 -1.39
C ALA A 78 7.15 11.61 -0.63
N GLU A 79 7.17 10.90 0.50
CA GLU A 79 8.39 10.68 1.28
C GLU A 79 9.42 9.87 0.51
N GLU A 80 8.97 8.90 -0.29
CA GLU A 80 9.85 8.13 -1.17
C GLU A 80 10.44 9.00 -2.28
N THR A 81 9.65 9.88 -2.89
CA THR A 81 10.17 10.82 -3.90
C THR A 81 11.21 11.78 -3.31
N GLU A 82 10.99 12.30 -2.10
CA GLU A 82 11.99 13.14 -1.42
C GLU A 82 13.29 12.37 -1.16
N LEU A 83 13.18 11.11 -0.73
CA LEU A 83 14.35 10.25 -0.51
C LEU A 83 15.11 9.98 -1.82
N VAL A 84 14.41 9.76 -2.94
CA VAL A 84 15.01 9.59 -4.27
C VAL A 84 15.74 10.86 -4.70
N SER A 85 15.11 12.03 -4.58
CA SER A 85 15.73 13.32 -4.90
C SER A 85 16.99 13.57 -4.07
N TYR A 86 16.96 13.21 -2.78
CA TYR A 86 18.13 13.29 -1.91
C TYR A 86 19.28 12.39 -2.39
N ILE A 87 18.98 11.16 -2.80
CA ILE A 87 20.00 10.22 -3.31
C ILE A 87 20.65 10.75 -4.59
N GLN A 88 19.84 11.24 -5.54
CA GLN A 88 20.33 11.81 -6.80
C GLN A 88 21.20 13.05 -6.57
N LEU A 89 20.83 13.90 -5.60
CA LEU A 89 21.63 15.06 -5.23
C LEU A 89 23.00 14.66 -4.68
N MET A 90 23.05 13.62 -3.83
CA MET A 90 24.32 13.12 -3.29
C MET A 90 25.20 12.49 -4.38
N GLU A 91 24.59 11.75 -5.31
CA GLU A 91 25.28 11.20 -6.48
C GLU A 91 25.88 12.33 -7.36
N GLY A 92 25.13 13.39 -7.63
CA GLY A 92 25.61 14.56 -8.36
C GLY A 92 26.75 15.32 -7.67
N ARG A 93 26.90 15.17 -6.34
CA ARG A 93 28.01 15.72 -5.55
C ARG A 93 29.18 14.75 -5.39
N LEU A 94 29.22 13.65 -6.17
CA LEU A 94 30.21 12.58 -6.10
C LEU A 94 30.21 11.80 -4.76
N PHE A 95 29.17 11.95 -3.95
CA PHE A 95 28.95 11.15 -2.75
C PHE A 95 28.03 9.97 -3.08
N GLY A 96 28.63 8.90 -3.59
CA GLY A 96 27.91 7.65 -3.86
C GLY A 96 27.45 6.99 -2.56
N LEU A 97 26.13 6.89 -2.36
CA LEU A 97 25.56 6.18 -1.21
C LEU A 97 25.69 4.67 -1.39
N THR A 98 26.11 3.98 -0.32
CA THR A 98 26.10 2.51 -0.30
C THR A 98 24.74 1.98 0.13
N LEU A 99 24.53 0.67 -0.06
CA LEU A 99 23.35 -0.04 0.41
C LEU A 99 23.13 0.12 1.93
N ILE A 100 24.21 0.20 2.71
CA ILE A 100 24.12 0.33 4.16
C ILE A 100 23.68 1.76 4.52
N ASP A 101 24.25 2.76 3.86
CA ASP A 101 23.95 4.18 4.13
C ASP A 101 22.48 4.48 3.84
N LEU A 102 21.97 4.04 2.68
CA LEU A 102 20.56 4.22 2.34
C LEU A 102 19.62 3.57 3.39
N ARG A 103 19.98 2.40 3.91
CA ARG A 103 19.19 1.71 4.95
C ARG A 103 19.26 2.41 6.31
N LYS A 104 20.38 3.06 6.64
CA LYS A 104 20.52 3.89 7.84
C LYS A 104 19.72 5.18 7.72
N ILE A 105 19.80 5.87 6.58
CA ILE A 105 19.04 7.09 6.29
C ILE A 105 17.54 6.81 6.41
N ALA A 106 17.07 5.70 5.81
CA ALA A 106 15.69 5.28 5.93
C ALA A 106 15.26 5.01 7.39
N TYR A 107 16.12 4.39 8.20
CA TYR A 107 15.81 4.20 9.63
C TYR A 107 15.67 5.54 10.37
N GLN A 108 16.62 6.45 10.16
CA GLN A 108 16.61 7.77 10.78
C GLN A 108 15.39 8.59 10.36
N LEU A 109 15.04 8.57 9.08
CA LEU A 109 13.87 9.28 8.55
C LEU A 109 12.57 8.73 9.14
N ALA A 110 12.46 7.39 9.28
CA ALA A 110 11.29 6.78 9.90
C ALA A 110 11.14 7.16 11.38
N ILE A 111 12.24 7.23 12.15
CA ILE A 111 12.20 7.66 13.55
C ILE A 111 11.85 9.14 13.67
N LYS A 112 12.53 10.01 12.89
CA LYS A 112 12.27 11.45 12.91
C LYS A 112 10.81 11.78 12.57
N ASN A 113 10.23 11.05 11.62
CA ASN A 113 8.84 11.24 11.21
C ASN A 113 7.84 10.44 12.07
N ASN A 114 8.28 9.84 13.19
CA ASN A 114 7.48 9.01 14.09
C ASN A 114 6.63 7.96 13.36
N LYS A 115 7.20 7.34 12.32
CA LYS A 115 6.51 6.33 11.51
C LYS A 115 6.55 4.98 12.20
N LYS A 116 5.41 4.30 12.22
CA LYS A 116 5.35 2.88 12.60
C LYS A 116 6.15 2.07 11.59
N ASN A 117 7.29 1.55 12.02
CA ASN A 117 8.20 0.77 11.19
C ASN A 117 8.47 -0.61 11.83
N ASN A 118 8.95 -1.55 11.01
CA ASN A 118 9.41 -2.87 11.48
C ASN A 118 10.95 -2.97 11.30
N PHE A 119 11.63 -1.84 11.48
CA PHE A 119 13.08 -1.76 11.31
C PHE A 119 13.79 -2.27 12.56
N SER A 120 15.05 -2.69 12.39
CA SER A 120 15.80 -3.26 13.51
C SER A 120 16.31 -2.12 14.39
N GLN A 121 15.69 -1.94 15.56
CA GLN A 121 16.16 -0.94 16.54
C GLN A 121 17.57 -1.24 17.04
N LYS A 122 17.91 -2.53 17.25
CA LYS A 122 19.24 -2.95 17.72
C LYS A 122 20.38 -2.57 16.77
N LYS A 123 20.11 -2.59 15.46
CA LYS A 123 21.12 -2.34 14.42
C LYS A 123 20.96 -0.97 13.76
N GLU A 124 19.90 -0.23 14.10
CA GLU A 124 19.57 1.08 13.55
C GLU A 124 19.54 1.13 12.01
N ILE A 125 19.02 0.07 11.40
CA ILE A 125 18.97 -0.07 9.94
C ILE A 125 17.60 -0.57 9.47
N ALA A 126 17.18 -0.06 8.32
CA ALA A 126 16.04 -0.59 7.60
C ALA A 126 16.29 -2.04 7.15
N GLY A 127 15.23 -2.84 7.02
CA GLY A 127 15.32 -4.23 6.59
C GLY A 127 15.84 -4.37 5.15
N TYR A 128 16.44 -5.51 4.83
CA TYR A 128 16.92 -5.78 3.47
C TYR A 128 15.76 -5.92 2.47
N ASP A 129 14.62 -6.46 2.90
CA ASP A 129 13.42 -6.54 2.07
C ASP A 129 12.84 -5.15 1.76
N TRP A 130 12.92 -4.20 2.70
CA TRP A 130 12.52 -2.81 2.46
C TRP A 130 13.37 -2.19 1.35
N TYR A 131 14.70 -2.35 1.42
CA TYR A 131 15.62 -1.88 0.37
C TYR A 131 15.27 -2.47 -1.01
N ARG A 132 15.04 -3.79 -1.08
CA ARG A 132 14.69 -4.44 -2.35
C ARG A 132 13.37 -3.91 -2.93
N CYS A 133 12.35 -3.73 -2.10
CA CYS A 133 11.08 -3.16 -2.52
C CYS A 133 11.17 -1.68 -2.90
N PHE A 134 12.06 -0.92 -2.26
CA PHE A 134 12.35 0.47 -2.61
C PHE A 134 13.01 0.56 -4.00
N MET A 135 14.10 -0.17 -4.24
CA MET A 135 14.77 -0.17 -5.54
C MET A 135 13.90 -0.73 -6.68
N ALA A 136 13.02 -1.69 -6.39
CA ALA A 136 12.09 -2.22 -7.39
C ALA A 136 11.03 -1.19 -7.84
N ARG A 137 10.73 -0.19 -7.00
CA ARG A 137 9.81 0.90 -7.33
C ARG A 137 10.51 2.10 -7.96
N HIS A 138 11.80 2.25 -7.68
CA HIS A 138 12.64 3.36 -8.14
C HIS A 138 13.84 2.83 -8.92
N PRO A 139 13.64 2.28 -10.14
CA PRO A 139 14.74 1.81 -10.98
C PRO A 139 15.70 2.93 -11.43
N GLU A 140 15.29 4.19 -11.32
CA GLU A 140 16.10 5.38 -11.60
C GLU A 140 17.26 5.60 -10.62
N VAL A 141 17.22 4.97 -9.45
CA VAL A 141 18.28 5.09 -8.44
C VAL A 141 19.28 3.96 -8.60
N SER A 142 20.55 4.31 -8.75
CA SER A 142 21.66 3.36 -8.71
C SER A 142 22.51 3.59 -7.46
N LEU A 143 22.84 2.52 -6.74
CA LEU A 143 23.73 2.59 -5.58
C LEU A 143 25.12 2.09 -5.92
N ARG A 144 26.12 2.66 -5.24
CA ARG A 144 27.50 2.18 -5.36
C ARG A 144 27.58 0.76 -4.80
N LYS A 145 28.09 -0.17 -5.62
CA LYS A 145 28.45 -1.51 -5.13
C LYS A 145 29.67 -1.34 -4.21
N PRO A 146 29.65 -1.90 -2.98
CA PRO A 146 30.84 -1.96 -2.15
C PRO A 146 31.94 -2.77 -2.84
#